data_AF-A0A3D8HC50-F1
#
_entry.id   AF-A0A3D8HC50-F1
#
_cell.length_a   1.000
_cell.length_b   1.000
_cell.length_c   1.000
_cell.angle_alpha   90.00
_cell.angle_beta   90.00
_cell.angle_gamma   90.00
#
_symmetry.space_group_name_H-M   'P 1'
#
loop_
_entity.id
_entity.type
_entity.pdbx_description
1 polymer ?
#
loop_
_entity_poly.entity_id
_entity_poly.type
_entity_poly.pdbx_seq_one_letter_code
_entity_poly.pdbx_strand_id
1 'polypeptide(L)' 'MNGIIINDELHELVSSRTGEPCDNCSLQVNCDKTDFFLCTVIAGRHKSDERFINRGKAKEFIEKLNL' A
#
# COMPACT_ATOMS: atom_id res chain seq x y z
N MET A 1 10.12 6.83 -4.24
CA MET A 1 8.79 6.50 -3.69
C MET A 1 8.66 4.99 -3.72
N ASN A 2 8.32 4.35 -2.60
CA ASN A 2 8.12 2.91 -2.54
C ASN A 2 6.61 2.66 -2.59
N GLY A 3 6.10 2.18 -3.71
CA GLY A 3 4.67 1.98 -3.90
C GLY A 3 4.39 1.10 -5.11
N ILE A 4 3.16 0.61 -5.19
CA ILE A 4 2.67 -0.21 -6.29
C ILE A 4 1.49 0.47 -6.96
N ILE A 5 1.26 0.18 -8.24
CA ILE A 5 0.11 0.67 -8.99
C ILE A 5 -0.84 -0.49 -9.21
N ILE A 6 -2.10 -0.32 -8.79
CA ILE A 6 -3.17 -1.31 -8.97
C ILE A 6 -4.37 -0.54 -9.52
N ASN A 7 -4.94 -0.99 -10.64
CA ASN A 7 -6.10 -0.34 -11.27
C ASN A 7 -5.93 1.18 -11.47
N ASP A 8 -4.77 1.62 -11.96
CA ASP A 8 -4.38 3.02 -12.14
C ASP A 8 -4.28 3.88 -10.87
N GLU A 9 -4.46 3.27 -9.69
CA GLU A 9 -4.29 3.92 -8.40
C GLU A 9 -2.91 3.64 -7.82
N LEU A 10 -2.31 4.68 -7.25
CA LEU A 10 -1.05 4.57 -6.54
C LEU A 10 -1.30 4.18 -5.09
N HIS A 11 -0.72 3.06 -4.70
CA HIS A 11 -0.67 2.57 -3.34
C HIS A 11 0.75 2.79 -2.81
N GLU A 12 0.94 3.84 -2.04
CA GLU A 12 2.24 4.16 -1.43
C GLU A 12 2.41 3.36 -0.15
N LEU A 13 3.59 2.78 0.02
CA LEU A 13 3.97 2.12 1.24
C LEU A 13 4.45 3.15 2.28
N VAL A 14 3.77 3.20 3.42
CA VAL A 14 4.14 4.08 4.53
C VAL A 14 4.45 3.25 5.77
N SER A 15 5.41 3.71 6.57
CA SER A 15 5.60 3.14 7.90
C SER A 15 4.54 3.69 8.84
N SER A 16 3.87 2.80 9.56
CA SER A 16 3.11 3.21 10.72
C SER A 16 3.06 2.08 11.76
N ARG A 17 3.28 2.48 13.00
CA ARG A 17 3.59 1.60 14.13
C ARG A 17 2.37 1.23 14.97
N THR A 18 1.17 1.57 14.51
CA THR A 18 -0.07 1.42 15.29
C THR A 18 -1.20 0.81 14.46
N GLY A 19 -1.97 -0.09 15.08
CA GLY A 19 -3.15 -0.75 14.51
C GLY A 19 -2.90 -2.17 14.02
N GLU A 20 -3.98 -2.90 13.72
CA GLU A 20 -3.89 -4.20 13.06
C GLU A 20 -3.33 -4.03 11.62
N PRO A 21 -2.61 -5.02 11.08
CA PRO A 21 -2.07 -5.02 9.72
C PRO A 21 -3.02 -4.54 8.60
N CYS A 22 -4.30 -4.91 8.72
CA CYS A 22 -5.33 -4.57 7.74
C CYS A 22 -5.95 -3.18 7.96
N ASP A 23 -5.75 -2.57 9.14
CA ASP A 23 -6.37 -1.29 9.47
C ASP A 23 -5.76 -0.16 8.63
N ASN A 24 -6.62 0.60 7.95
CA ASN A 24 -6.23 1.70 7.05
C ASN A 24 -5.31 1.26 5.89
N CYS A 25 -5.27 -0.04 5.60
CA CYS A 25 -4.62 -0.55 4.39
C CYS A 25 -5.55 -0.33 3.20
N SER A 26 -5.06 0.33 2.17
CA SER A 26 -5.80 0.52 0.92
C SER A 26 -6.14 -0.77 0.15
N LEU A 27 -5.54 -1.89 0.54
CA LEU A 27 -5.81 -3.23 0.01
C LEU A 27 -6.62 -4.09 1.01
N GLN A 28 -7.29 -3.45 1.98
CA GLN A 28 -8.05 -4.13 3.05
C GLN A 28 -9.07 -5.15 2.53
N VAL A 29 -9.74 -4.87 1.40
CA VAL A 29 -10.71 -5.79 0.77
C VAL A 29 -10.09 -7.16 0.43
N ASN A 30 -8.78 -7.20 0.20
CA ASN A 30 -8.01 -8.41 -0.06
C ASN A 30 -7.42 -9.02 1.23
N CYS A 31 -7.28 -8.21 2.30
CA CYS A 31 -6.76 -8.61 3.60
C CYS A 31 -7.71 -9.57 4.33
N ASP A 32 -9.02 -9.32 4.27
CA ASP A 32 -10.05 -10.11 4.98
C ASP A 32 -10.30 -11.49 4.38
N LYS A 33 -9.85 -11.73 3.13
CA LYS A 33 -10.33 -12.89 2.36
C LYS A 33 -9.42 -14.11 2.39
N THR A 34 -8.10 -13.94 2.52
CA THR A 34 -7.14 -15.07 2.63
C THR A 34 -5.66 -14.65 2.74
N ASP A 35 -5.34 -13.37 2.54
CA ASP A 35 -3.96 -12.89 2.40
C ASP A 35 -3.74 -11.62 3.24
N PHE A 36 -3.80 -11.75 4.57
CA PHE A 36 -3.42 -10.67 5.50
C PHE A 36 -2.00 -10.13 5.21
N PHE A 37 -1.17 -10.99 4.61
CA PHE A 37 0.13 -10.66 4.08
C PHE A 37 0.12 -9.57 3.01
N LEU A 38 -0.95 -9.34 2.26
CA LEU A 38 -0.94 -8.31 1.21
C LEU A 38 -0.72 -6.89 1.75
N CYS A 39 -1.10 -6.63 3.01
CA CYS A 39 -0.90 -5.33 3.64
C CYS A 39 0.48 -5.21 4.32
N THR A 40 1.12 -6.30 4.69
CA THR A 40 2.39 -6.31 5.44
C THR A 40 3.56 -6.98 4.73
N VAL A 41 3.35 -7.67 3.61
CA VAL A 41 4.38 -8.40 2.88
C VAL A 41 4.87 -7.63 1.68
N ILE A 42 6.17 -7.37 1.70
CA ILE A 42 6.86 -6.56 0.70
C ILE A 42 8.09 -7.32 0.29
N ALA A 43 8.20 -7.63 -1.00
CA ALA A 43 9.26 -8.50 -1.52
C ALA A 43 9.38 -9.84 -0.74
N GLY A 44 8.24 -10.42 -0.35
CA GLY A 44 8.19 -11.69 0.37
C GLY A 44 8.57 -11.64 1.85
N ARG A 45 8.78 -10.43 2.41
CA ARG A 45 9.07 -10.26 3.85
C ARG A 45 7.89 -9.62 4.57
N HIS A 46 7.48 -10.23 5.68
CA HIS A 46 6.50 -9.65 6.59
C HIS A 46 7.10 -8.45 7.34
N LYS A 47 6.41 -7.31 7.25
CA LYS A 47 6.70 -6.07 7.93
C LYS A 47 5.39 -5.52 8.50
N SER A 48 5.17 -5.77 9.79
CA SER A 48 3.99 -5.30 10.54
C SER A 48 3.86 -3.78 10.58
N ASP A 49 4.98 -3.06 10.46
CA ASP A 49 5.05 -1.63 10.68
C ASP A 49 4.94 -0.82 9.37
N GLU A 50 4.63 -1.48 8.26
CA GLU A 50 4.46 -0.86 6.95
C GLU A 50 3.12 -1.28 6.34
N ARG A 51 2.45 -0.35 5.65
CA ARG A 51 1.17 -0.60 4.98
C ARG A 51 0.95 0.30 3.79
N PHE A 52 0.16 -0.18 2.84
CA PHE A 52 -0.18 0.58 1.64
C PHE A 52 -1.32 1.57 1.90
N ILE A 53 -1.10 2.85 1.56
CA ILE A 53 -2.12 3.90 1.56
C ILE A 53 -2.41 4.33 0.12
N ASN A 54 -3.70 4.49 -0.20
CA ASN A 54 -4.13 4.97 -1.51
C ASN A 54 -3.82 6.47 -1.60
N ARG A 55 -3.07 6.85 -2.64
CA ARG A 55 -2.70 8.24 -2.93
C ARG A 55 -3.51 8.83 -4.08
N GLY A 56 -4.42 8.08 -4.68
CA GLY A 56 -5.21 8.47 -5.84
C GLY A 56 -4.56 8.02 -7.15
N LYS A 57 -4.90 8.69 -8.25
CA LYS A 57 -4.47 8.27 -9.60
C LYS A 57 -2.95 8.38 -9.76
N ALA A 58 -2.32 7.29 -10.18
CA ALA A 58 -0.88 7.24 -10.37
C ALA A 58 -0.37 8.28 -11.38
N LYS A 59 -1.16 8.57 -12.42
CA LYS A 59 -0.84 9.58 -13.44
C LYS A 59 -0.54 10.95 -12.84
N GLU A 60 -1.31 11.38 -11.84
CA GLU A 60 -1.14 12.69 -11.19
C GLU A 60 0.17 12.78 -10.39
N PHE A 61 0.74 11.65 -9.96
CA PHE A 61 2.03 11.58 -9.28
C PHE A 61 3.19 11.49 -10.27
N ILE A 62 3.03 10.70 -11.33
CA ILE A 62 4.05 10.56 -12.38
C ILE A 62 4.29 11.89 -13.08
N GLU A 63 3.23 12.63 -13.39
CA GLU A 63 3.34 13.98 -13.98
C GLU A 63 4.11 14.96 -13.09
N LYS A 64 3.99 14.82 -11.75
CA LYS A 64 4.73 15.65 -10.78
C LYS A 64 6.19 15.23 -10.60
N LEU A 65 6.56 13.99 -10.91
CA LEU A 65 7.94 13.49 -10.83
C LEU A 65 8.77 13.84 -12.07
N ASN A 66 8.11 14.18 -13.18
CA ASN A 66 8.74 14.58 -14.44
C ASN A 66 8.91 16.11 -14.57
N LEU A 67 8.68 16.85 -13.49
CA LEU A 67 8.91 18.30 -13.34
C LEU A 67 10.08 18.54 -12.39
#